data_AF-A0A2I0F2R8-F1
#
_entry.id   AF-A0A2I0F2R8-F1
#
_cell.length_a   1.000
_cell.length_b   1.000
_cell.length_c   1.000
_cell.angle_alpha   90.00
_cell.angle_beta   90.00
_cell.angle_gamma   90.00
#
_symmetry.space_group_name_H-M   'P 1'
#
loop_
_entity.id
_entity.type
_entity.pdbx_description
1 polymer ?
#
loop_
_entity_poly.entity_id
_entity_poly.type
_entity_poly.pdbx_seq_one_letter_code
_entity_poly.pdbx_strand_id
1 'polypeptide(L)'
;MYRYYFSLTIYPVNIHVGYGEYRLIPLDLIDISEEELDEVLRYDPEQAYHAIYNVCDVYDFGYGANDLITRDSSASDLLKNALSNITATSRVLSDSNNIEGMIPVSLVAIELAFKAAFTHIGYEESFMKNKLGHNFKKMASLLVKERSLDSDKQVIELCENLPDLVGTRYRPSELTRLKMIDVAMAAQFIAAECTRRITDRNLAAQIVQQTGFPRIYKFQK
;
A
#
# COMPACT_ATOMS: atom_id res chain seq x y z
N MET A 1 11.37 -3.65 -8.22
CA MET A 1 10.29 -3.96 -9.20
C MET A 1 9.03 -4.26 -8.40
N TYR A 2 7.96 -3.46 -8.53
CA TYR A 2 6.79 -3.47 -7.63
C TYR A 2 5.46 -3.37 -8.42
N ARG A 3 4.59 -4.38 -8.51
CA ARG A 3 3.46 -4.44 -9.49
C ARG A 3 2.08 -3.97 -8.97
N TYR A 4 1.25 -3.28 -9.78
CA TYR A 4 -0.08 -2.71 -9.43
C TYR A 4 -1.20 -3.04 -10.45
N TYR A 5 -2.41 -2.47 -10.34
CA TYR A 5 -3.64 -3.07 -10.93
C TYR A 5 -4.57 -2.06 -11.63
N PHE A 6 -5.14 -2.52 -12.75
CA PHE A 6 -6.28 -1.94 -13.49
C PHE A 6 -7.38 -3.02 -13.59
N SER A 7 -8.56 -2.72 -14.15
CA SER A 7 -9.69 -3.65 -14.37
C SER A 7 -9.24 -5.08 -14.70
N LEU A 8 -9.62 -6.08 -13.89
CA LEU A 8 -9.41 -7.54 -14.06
C LEU A 8 -7.98 -8.03 -14.44
N THR A 9 -7.05 -7.12 -14.71
CA THR A 9 -5.75 -7.31 -15.35
C THR A 9 -4.69 -6.55 -14.55
N ILE A 10 -3.57 -7.24 -14.30
CA ILE A 10 -2.55 -6.84 -13.34
C ILE A 10 -1.38 -6.23 -14.11
N TYR A 11 -1.06 -4.95 -13.86
CA TYR A 11 -0.02 -4.21 -14.59
C TYR A 11 1.19 -3.89 -13.68
N PRO A 12 2.41 -4.37 -14.00
CA PRO A 12 3.61 -4.04 -13.25
C PRO A 12 3.83 -2.54 -13.05
N VAL A 13 4.40 -2.12 -11.91
CA VAL A 13 4.96 -0.79 -11.74
C VAL A 13 6.46 -0.93 -11.48
N ASN A 14 7.24 -0.07 -12.11
CA ASN A 14 8.68 -0.17 -12.09
C ASN A 14 9.28 1.08 -11.46
N ILE A 15 9.37 1.07 -10.14
CA ILE A 15 10.08 2.12 -9.40
C ILE A 15 11.56 1.76 -9.31
N HIS A 16 12.37 2.59 -9.96
CA HIS A 16 13.81 2.60 -9.81
C HIS A 16 14.18 3.58 -8.68
N VAL A 17 15.06 3.14 -7.77
CA VAL A 17 15.60 4.02 -6.73
C VAL A 17 16.77 4.79 -7.32
N GLY A 18 16.60 6.09 -7.48
CA GLY A 18 17.62 7.03 -7.96
C GLY A 18 17.78 8.21 -7.01
N TYR A 19 18.94 8.87 -7.07
CA TYR A 19 19.25 10.06 -6.28
C TYR A 19 19.26 11.31 -7.17
N GLY A 20 18.73 12.42 -6.67
CA GLY A 20 18.67 13.70 -7.37
C GLY A 20 17.24 14.18 -7.68
N GLU A 21 17.13 15.29 -8.40
CA GLU A 21 15.86 15.82 -8.89
C GLU A 21 15.56 15.27 -10.27
N TYR A 22 14.38 14.67 -10.44
CA TYR A 22 13.91 14.19 -11.74
C TYR A 22 12.41 14.40 -11.85
N ARG A 23 11.94 14.59 -13.09
CA ARG A 23 10.52 14.66 -13.40
C ARG A 23 9.96 13.24 -13.39
N LEU A 24 8.98 12.99 -12.53
CA LEU A 24 8.24 11.73 -12.49
C LEU A 24 6.91 11.88 -13.22
N ILE A 25 6.63 10.99 -14.16
CA ILE A 25 5.32 10.82 -14.77
C ILE A 25 4.82 9.45 -14.29
N PRO A 26 3.81 9.37 -13.42
CA PRO A 26 3.38 8.10 -12.82
C PRO A 26 2.95 7.04 -13.84
N LEU A 27 2.32 7.46 -14.95
CA LEU A 27 1.90 6.56 -16.02
C LEU A 27 3.09 5.84 -16.67
N ASP A 28 4.22 6.53 -16.84
CA ASP A 28 5.45 5.94 -17.40
C ASP A 28 6.05 4.85 -16.50
N LEU A 29 5.63 4.79 -15.23
CA LEU A 29 6.07 3.75 -14.31
C LEU A 29 5.24 2.48 -14.44
N ILE A 30 4.10 2.53 -15.10
CA ILE A 30 3.19 1.41 -15.31
C ILE A 30 3.59 0.69 -16.59
N ASP A 31 3.79 -0.62 -16.48
CA ASP A 31 4.04 -1.51 -17.61
C ASP A 31 2.71 -1.86 -18.28
N ILE A 32 2.18 -0.92 -19.07
CA ILE A 32 0.95 -1.01 -19.87
C ILE A 32 1.27 -0.55 -21.29
N SER A 33 0.66 -1.18 -22.30
CA SER A 33 0.83 -0.72 -23.69
C SER A 33 0.13 0.63 -23.94
N GLU A 34 0.63 1.42 -24.89
CA GLU A 34 -0.02 2.70 -25.24
C GLU A 34 -1.47 2.50 -25.70
N GLU A 35 -1.73 1.43 -26.46
CA GLU A 35 -3.06 1.07 -26.97
C GLU A 35 -4.04 0.76 -25.82
N GLU A 36 -3.62 -0.06 -24.85
CA GLU A 36 -4.45 -0.37 -23.66
C GLU A 36 -4.65 0.85 -22.77
N LEU A 37 -3.61 1.68 -22.59
CA LEU A 37 -3.71 2.90 -21.81
C LEU A 37 -4.74 3.87 -22.43
N ASP A 38 -4.71 4.03 -23.75
CA ASP A 38 -5.69 4.83 -24.50
C ASP A 38 -7.12 4.31 -24.34
N GLU A 39 -7.31 2.99 -24.34
CA GLU A 39 -8.61 2.37 -24.08
C GLU A 39 -9.11 2.65 -22.66
N VAL A 40 -8.26 2.45 -21.64
CA VAL A 40 -8.61 2.75 -20.24
C VAL A 40 -8.97 4.22 -20.08
N LEU A 41 -8.15 5.14 -20.60
CA LEU A 41 -8.42 6.57 -20.51
C LEU A 41 -9.73 6.97 -21.21
N ARG A 42 -10.11 6.28 -22.27
CA ARG A 42 -11.32 6.55 -23.04
C ARG A 42 -12.58 6.01 -22.37
N TYR A 43 -12.53 4.79 -21.84
CA TYR A 43 -13.73 4.08 -21.38
C TYR A 43 -13.88 4.04 -19.85
N ASP A 44 -12.79 4.12 -19.10
CA ASP A 44 -12.77 4.12 -17.63
C ASP A 44 -11.67 5.06 -17.07
N PRO A 45 -11.82 6.39 -17.24
CA PRO A 45 -10.82 7.34 -16.78
C PRO A 45 -10.65 7.32 -15.25
N GLU A 46 -11.68 6.97 -14.47
CA GLU A 46 -11.58 6.82 -13.01
C GLU A 46 -10.52 5.79 -12.62
N GLN A 47 -10.48 4.68 -13.35
CA GLN A 47 -9.49 3.64 -13.15
C GLN A 47 -8.05 4.08 -13.46
N ALA A 48 -7.85 4.89 -14.50
CA ALA A 48 -6.54 5.48 -14.76
C ALA A 48 -6.06 6.34 -13.59
N TYR A 49 -6.96 7.12 -12.98
CA TYR A 49 -6.62 7.91 -11.79
C TYR A 49 -6.30 7.03 -10.58
N HIS A 50 -7.05 5.94 -10.37
CA HIS A 50 -6.74 4.97 -9.34
C HIS A 50 -5.35 4.34 -9.55
N ALA A 51 -5.01 3.98 -10.78
CA ALA A 51 -3.69 3.40 -11.09
C ALA A 51 -2.55 4.38 -10.78
N ILE A 52 -2.72 5.67 -11.09
CA ILE A 52 -1.75 6.70 -10.73
C ILE A 52 -1.62 6.87 -9.21
N TYR A 53 -2.72 6.85 -8.45
CA TYR A 53 -2.67 6.88 -6.99
C TYR A 53 -1.94 5.67 -6.42
N ASN A 54 -2.19 4.49 -6.99
CA ASN A 54 -1.50 3.27 -6.64
C ASN A 54 0.02 3.41 -6.91
N VAL A 55 0.43 4.04 -8.02
CA VAL A 55 1.83 4.38 -8.29
C VAL A 55 2.42 5.29 -7.19
N CYS A 56 1.63 6.23 -6.67
CA CYS A 56 2.07 7.07 -5.56
C CYS A 56 2.26 6.28 -4.27
N ASP A 57 1.38 5.31 -3.99
CA ASP A 57 1.48 4.45 -2.80
C ASP A 57 2.78 3.64 -2.81
N VAL A 58 3.15 3.03 -3.96
CA VAL A 58 4.45 2.35 -4.09
C VAL A 58 5.59 3.31 -3.84
N TYR A 59 5.50 4.51 -4.41
CA TYR A 59 6.59 5.46 -4.43
C TYR A 59 6.84 5.96 -3.02
N ASP A 60 5.78 6.40 -2.34
CA ASP A 60 5.83 6.91 -0.98
C ASP A 60 6.29 5.82 -0.01
N PHE A 61 5.77 4.59 -0.15
CA PHE A 61 6.23 3.48 0.69
C PHE A 61 7.69 3.11 0.40
N GLY A 62 8.05 2.92 -0.86
CA GLY A 62 9.37 2.47 -1.28
C GLY A 62 10.48 3.48 -0.93
N TYR A 63 10.31 4.74 -1.31
CA TYR A 63 11.28 5.79 -0.99
C TYR A 63 11.27 6.16 0.49
N GLY A 64 10.09 6.26 1.11
CA GLY A 64 10.01 6.59 2.55
C GLY A 64 10.63 5.51 3.42
N ALA A 65 10.39 4.23 3.11
CA ALA A 65 11.06 3.13 3.79
C ALA A 65 12.57 3.15 3.55
N ASN A 66 13.02 3.37 2.31
CA ASN A 66 14.44 3.46 1.99
C ASN A 66 15.14 4.61 2.75
N ASP A 67 14.51 5.79 2.84
CA ASP A 67 15.05 6.92 3.58
C ASP A 67 15.21 6.61 5.07
N LEU A 68 14.26 5.90 5.68
CA LEU A 68 14.35 5.48 7.08
C LEU A 68 15.39 4.38 7.30
N ILE A 69 15.48 3.41 6.38
CA ILE A 69 16.45 2.30 6.44
C ILE A 69 17.88 2.82 6.30
N THR A 70 18.11 3.73 5.35
CA THR A 70 19.45 4.29 5.09
C THR A 70 19.94 5.21 6.21
N ARG A 71 19.03 5.73 7.03
CA ARG A 71 19.32 6.54 8.23
C ARG A 71 19.40 5.72 9.52
N ASP A 72 19.41 4.39 9.42
CA ASP A 72 19.48 3.47 10.57
C ASP A 72 18.36 3.70 11.61
N SER A 73 17.13 3.93 11.14
CA SER A 73 15.97 4.09 12.01
C SER A 73 15.71 2.81 12.82
N SER A 74 15.21 2.95 14.04
CA SER A 74 14.72 1.81 14.86
C SER A 74 13.62 0.99 14.16
N ALA A 75 12.94 1.55 13.16
CA ALA A 75 11.92 0.89 12.36
C ALA A 75 12.49 0.08 11.16
N SER A 76 13.80 0.11 10.92
CA SER A 76 14.43 -0.38 9.68
C SER A 76 14.10 -1.83 9.36
N ASP A 77 14.20 -2.74 10.32
CA ASP A 77 13.98 -4.17 10.08
C ASP A 77 12.50 -4.49 9.82
N LEU A 78 11.59 -3.78 10.51
CA LEU A 78 10.16 -3.88 10.25
C LEU A 78 9.83 -3.40 8.82
N LEU A 79 10.43 -2.30 8.37
CA LEU A 79 10.25 -1.76 7.03
C LEU A 79 10.83 -2.68 5.94
N LYS A 80 12.04 -3.23 6.13
CA LYS A 80 12.63 -4.22 5.20
C LYS A 80 11.72 -5.44 5.04
N ASN A 81 11.16 -5.92 6.15
CA ASN A 81 10.25 -7.07 6.14
C ASN A 81 8.90 -6.70 5.50
N ALA A 82 8.36 -5.51 5.75
CA ALA A 82 7.15 -5.02 5.11
C ALA A 82 7.33 -4.90 3.58
N LEU A 83 8.43 -4.30 3.12
CA LEU A 83 8.79 -4.21 1.70
C LEU A 83 8.90 -5.60 1.05
N SER A 84 9.52 -6.55 1.75
CA SER A 84 9.67 -7.92 1.27
C SER A 84 8.31 -8.60 1.11
N ASN A 85 7.38 -8.40 2.05
CA ASN A 85 6.02 -8.96 1.97
C ASN A 85 5.16 -8.29 0.89
N ILE A 86 5.25 -6.96 0.69
CA ILE A 86 4.59 -6.28 -0.44
C ILE A 86 5.15 -6.81 -1.78
N THR A 87 6.46 -7.02 -1.86
CA THR A 87 7.09 -7.60 -3.06
C THR A 87 6.62 -9.04 -3.31
N ALA A 88 6.52 -9.85 -2.25
CA ALA A 88 5.99 -11.22 -2.35
C ALA A 88 4.52 -11.21 -2.81
N THR A 89 3.69 -10.34 -2.24
CA THR A 89 2.29 -10.14 -2.63
C THR A 89 2.17 -9.86 -4.12
N SER A 90 2.97 -8.92 -4.63
CA SER A 90 3.03 -8.58 -6.06
C SER A 90 3.43 -9.75 -6.96
N ARG A 91 4.32 -10.64 -6.50
CA ARG A 91 4.72 -11.85 -7.23
C ARG A 91 3.61 -12.88 -7.27
N VAL A 92 2.97 -13.14 -6.13
CA VAL A 92 1.85 -14.09 -6.03
C VAL A 92 0.68 -13.65 -6.91
N LEU A 93 0.38 -12.35 -6.94
CA LEU A 93 -0.65 -11.81 -7.82
C LEU A 93 -0.35 -12.01 -9.30
N SER A 94 0.93 -11.95 -9.69
CA SER A 94 1.35 -12.21 -11.08
C SER A 94 1.23 -13.69 -11.45
N ASP A 95 1.14 -14.59 -10.48
CA ASP A 95 0.91 -16.02 -10.69
C ASP A 95 -0.59 -16.30 -10.68
N SER A 96 -1.17 -16.58 -11.86
CA SER A 96 -2.60 -16.83 -12.01
C SER A 96 -3.09 -18.06 -11.22
N ASN A 97 -2.19 -18.95 -10.81
CA ASN A 97 -2.52 -20.30 -10.35
C ASN A 97 -2.67 -20.43 -8.83
N ASN A 98 -2.21 -19.45 -8.04
CA ASN A 98 -2.31 -19.53 -6.57
C ASN A 98 -2.38 -18.15 -5.89
N ILE A 99 -3.50 -17.46 -6.09
CA ILE A 99 -3.70 -16.11 -5.54
C ILE A 99 -4.04 -16.10 -4.02
N GLU A 100 -4.54 -17.22 -3.46
CA GLU A 100 -4.92 -17.30 -2.04
C GLU A 100 -3.73 -17.07 -1.10
N GLY A 101 -2.53 -17.52 -1.51
CA GLY A 101 -1.29 -17.35 -0.76
C GLY A 101 -0.91 -15.89 -0.50
N MET A 102 -1.54 -14.93 -1.19
CA MET A 102 -1.23 -13.51 -1.00
C MET A 102 -1.89 -12.89 0.23
N ILE A 103 -3.03 -13.43 0.70
CA ILE A 103 -3.76 -12.81 1.82
C ILE A 103 -2.87 -12.75 3.07
N PRO A 104 -2.25 -13.85 3.51
CA PRO A 104 -1.43 -13.81 4.73
C PRO A 104 -0.21 -12.89 4.59
N VAL A 105 0.45 -12.86 3.43
CA VAL A 105 1.61 -11.99 3.21
C VAL A 105 1.22 -10.51 3.12
N SER A 106 0.04 -10.19 2.56
CA SER A 106 -0.51 -8.83 2.52
C SER A 106 -0.82 -8.33 3.93
N LEU A 107 -1.49 -9.15 4.75
CA LEU A 107 -1.83 -8.79 6.13
C LEU A 107 -0.58 -8.66 7.03
N VAL A 108 0.45 -9.48 6.81
CA VAL A 108 1.74 -9.33 7.48
C VAL A 108 2.44 -8.03 7.09
N ALA A 109 2.39 -7.64 5.81
CA ALA A 109 2.94 -6.35 5.36
C ALA A 109 2.27 -5.17 6.09
N ILE A 110 0.94 -5.20 6.21
CA ILE A 110 0.15 -4.19 6.95
C ILE A 110 0.60 -4.12 8.40
N GLU A 111 0.67 -5.26 9.08
CA GLU A 111 1.08 -5.31 10.49
C GLU A 111 2.47 -4.72 10.70
N LEU A 112 3.43 -5.10 9.84
CA LEU A 112 4.80 -4.63 9.93
C LEU A 112 4.91 -3.13 9.64
N ALA A 113 4.14 -2.60 8.68
CA ALA A 113 4.12 -1.17 8.39
C ALA A 113 3.56 -0.35 9.56
N PHE A 114 2.48 -0.81 10.21
CA PHE A 114 1.96 -0.16 11.42
C PHE A 114 2.98 -0.19 12.55
N LYS A 115 3.58 -1.36 12.82
CA LYS A 115 4.59 -1.50 13.86
C LYS A 115 5.80 -0.63 13.57
N ALA A 116 6.26 -0.56 12.33
CA ALA A 116 7.34 0.34 11.92
C ALA A 116 7.01 1.80 12.25
N ALA A 117 5.79 2.25 11.92
CA ALA A 117 5.35 3.61 12.23
C ALA A 117 5.32 3.87 13.74
N PHE A 118 4.79 2.95 14.54
CA PHE A 118 4.76 3.10 16.00
C PHE A 118 6.16 3.07 16.62
N THR A 119 7.04 2.18 16.16
CA THR A 119 8.45 2.16 16.57
C THR A 119 9.13 3.49 16.25
N HIS A 120 8.86 4.07 15.08
CA HIS A 120 9.41 5.37 14.71
C HIS A 120 8.85 6.51 15.57
N ILE A 121 7.57 6.45 15.95
CA ILE A 121 6.93 7.42 16.85
C ILE A 121 7.44 7.30 18.30
N GLY A 122 8.06 6.16 18.66
CA GLY A 122 8.67 5.93 19.98
C GLY A 122 7.87 4.99 20.89
N TYR A 123 6.97 4.17 20.35
CA TYR A 123 6.28 3.15 21.12
C TYR A 123 7.17 1.94 21.38
N GLU A 124 7.11 1.46 22.63
CA GLU A 124 7.78 0.24 23.07
C GLU A 124 7.19 -1.03 22.43
N GLU A 125 8.04 -2.01 22.15
CA GLU A 125 7.61 -3.31 21.60
C GLU A 125 6.59 -4.00 22.49
N SER A 126 6.78 -3.92 23.82
CA SER A 126 5.86 -4.49 24.80
C SER A 126 4.46 -3.87 24.72
N PHE A 127 4.35 -2.56 24.45
CA PHE A 127 3.07 -1.91 24.25
C PHE A 127 2.39 -2.42 22.98
N MET A 128 3.12 -2.46 21.86
CA MET A 128 2.58 -2.94 20.58
C MET A 128 2.09 -4.38 20.71
N LYS A 129 2.87 -5.27 21.34
CA LYS A 129 2.50 -6.67 21.54
C LYS A 129 1.26 -6.83 22.43
N ASN A 130 1.21 -6.13 23.56
CA ASN A 130 0.19 -6.36 24.59
C ASN A 130 -1.11 -5.57 24.37
N LYS A 131 -1.05 -4.40 23.73
CA LYS A 131 -2.21 -3.50 23.56
C LYS A 131 -2.77 -3.49 22.15
N LEU A 132 -1.90 -3.59 21.13
CA LEU A 132 -2.30 -3.59 19.73
C LEU A 132 -2.43 -5.01 19.18
N GLY A 133 -1.47 -5.90 19.47
CA GLY A 133 -1.46 -7.28 18.99
C GLY A 133 -1.46 -7.33 17.46
N HIS A 134 -2.45 -8.04 16.89
CA HIS A 134 -2.71 -8.12 15.44
C HIS A 134 -3.97 -7.34 15.03
N ASN A 135 -4.46 -6.42 15.88
CA ASN A 135 -5.74 -5.74 15.66
C ASN A 135 -5.56 -4.47 14.80
N PHE A 136 -5.81 -4.60 13.49
CA PHE A 136 -5.66 -3.49 12.53
C PHE A 136 -6.55 -2.29 12.85
N LYS A 137 -7.79 -2.50 13.32
CA LYS A 137 -8.68 -1.40 13.73
C LYS A 137 -8.06 -0.56 14.85
N LYS A 138 -7.51 -1.20 15.89
CA LYS A 138 -6.83 -0.49 16.99
C LYS A 138 -5.58 0.23 16.52
N MET A 139 -4.80 -0.39 15.63
CA MET A 139 -3.61 0.23 15.05
C MET A 139 -3.97 1.47 14.23
N ALA A 140 -4.95 1.37 13.32
CA ALA A 140 -5.42 2.48 12.52
C ALA A 140 -5.90 3.65 13.39
N SER A 141 -6.80 3.39 14.34
CA SER A 141 -7.32 4.44 15.23
C SER A 141 -6.23 5.13 16.05
N LEU A 142 -5.23 4.38 16.52
CA LEU A 142 -4.11 4.97 17.26
C LEU A 142 -3.20 5.78 16.33
N LEU A 143 -2.84 5.25 15.16
CA LEU A 143 -1.95 5.95 14.22
C LEU A 143 -2.56 7.27 13.76
N VAL A 144 -3.84 7.27 13.40
CA VAL A 144 -4.60 8.49 13.01
C VAL A 144 -4.59 9.52 14.14
N LYS A 145 -4.73 9.08 15.40
CA LYS A 145 -4.68 9.97 16.57
C LYS A 145 -3.30 10.59 16.75
N GLU A 146 -2.23 9.83 16.57
CA GLU A 146 -0.85 10.30 16.75
C GLU A 146 -0.37 11.18 15.59
N ARG A 147 -0.77 10.84 14.36
CA ARG A 147 -0.34 11.50 13.11
C ARG A 147 -1.50 11.52 12.10
N SER A 148 -2.31 12.56 12.13
CA SER A 148 -3.47 12.71 11.23
C SER A 148 -3.08 13.14 9.81
N LEU A 149 -3.79 12.63 8.80
CA LEU A 149 -3.75 13.05 7.39
C LEU A 149 -5.18 13.06 6.80
N ASP A 150 -5.36 13.68 5.63
CA ASP A 150 -6.68 13.74 4.95
C ASP A 150 -7.30 12.36 4.66
N SER A 151 -6.47 11.34 4.55
CA SER A 151 -6.81 9.93 4.27
C SER A 151 -7.22 9.12 5.51
N ASP A 152 -7.27 9.72 6.71
CA ASP A 152 -7.55 9.03 7.98
C ASP A 152 -8.80 8.15 7.93
N LYS A 153 -9.90 8.67 7.37
CA LYS A 153 -11.17 7.94 7.26
C LYS A 153 -11.00 6.66 6.44
N GLN A 154 -10.29 6.74 5.31
CA GLN A 154 -10.07 5.62 4.40
C GLN A 154 -9.20 4.55 5.04
N VAL A 155 -8.15 4.94 5.78
CA VAL A 155 -7.31 3.98 6.53
C VAL A 155 -8.13 3.22 7.55
N ILE A 156 -8.97 3.91 8.33
CA ILE A 156 -9.85 3.27 9.32
C ILE A 156 -10.83 2.31 8.64
N GLU A 157 -11.55 2.78 7.61
CA GLU A 157 -12.55 1.98 6.88
C GLU A 157 -11.92 0.71 6.27
N LEU A 158 -10.72 0.81 5.68
CA LEU A 158 -10.01 -0.37 5.18
C LEU A 158 -9.67 -1.34 6.30
N CYS A 159 -9.06 -0.86 7.39
CA CYS A 159 -8.66 -1.73 8.50
C CYS A 159 -9.82 -2.41 9.22
N GLU A 160 -11.02 -1.84 9.17
CA GLU A 160 -12.25 -2.47 9.69
C GLU A 160 -12.76 -3.61 8.80
N ASN A 161 -12.43 -3.59 7.50
CA ASN A 161 -12.91 -4.55 6.51
C ASN A 161 -11.85 -5.60 6.12
N LEU A 162 -10.64 -5.53 6.68
CA LEU A 162 -9.60 -6.53 6.44
C LEU A 162 -10.00 -7.90 7.04
N PRO A 163 -9.66 -9.00 6.35
CA PRO A 163 -9.86 -10.34 6.92
C PRO A 163 -8.97 -10.56 8.15
N ASP A 164 -9.41 -11.45 9.04
CA ASP A 164 -8.63 -11.83 10.22
C ASP A 164 -7.36 -12.60 9.81
N LEU A 165 -6.20 -12.05 10.19
CA LEU A 165 -4.88 -12.63 9.90
C LEU A 165 -4.73 -14.05 10.45
N VAL A 166 -5.31 -14.35 11.62
CA VAL A 166 -5.18 -15.68 12.23
C VAL A 166 -6.16 -16.66 11.58
N GLY A 167 -7.42 -16.24 11.38
CA GLY A 167 -8.46 -17.06 10.74
C GLY A 167 -8.11 -17.49 9.30
N THR A 168 -7.46 -16.62 8.53
CA THR A 168 -7.08 -16.87 7.12
C THR A 168 -6.03 -17.97 6.93
N ARG A 169 -5.30 -18.37 7.99
CA ARG A 169 -4.30 -19.45 7.92
C ARG A 169 -4.89 -20.86 8.06
N TYR A 170 -6.09 -20.96 8.62
CA TYR A 170 -6.68 -22.25 9.00
C TYR A 170 -7.96 -22.60 8.23
N ARG A 171 -8.38 -21.74 7.29
CA ARG A 171 -9.56 -21.95 6.46
C ARG A 171 -9.25 -21.56 5.01
N PRO A 172 -9.67 -22.38 4.02
CA PRO A 172 -9.68 -21.96 2.63
C PRO A 172 -10.43 -20.63 2.52
N SER A 173 -9.89 -19.71 1.72
CA SER A 173 -10.50 -18.42 1.51
C SER A 173 -11.78 -18.59 0.66
N GLU A 174 -12.95 -18.28 1.22
CA GLU A 174 -14.20 -18.14 0.44
C GLU A 174 -14.24 -16.82 -0.37
N LEU A 175 -13.16 -16.04 -0.37
CA LEU A 175 -13.09 -14.77 -1.06
C LEU A 175 -13.00 -14.94 -2.58
N THR A 176 -13.72 -14.09 -3.29
CA THR A 176 -13.58 -13.97 -4.75
C THR A 176 -12.18 -13.45 -5.10
N ARG A 177 -11.69 -13.75 -6.32
CA ARG A 177 -10.43 -13.20 -6.85
C ARG A 177 -10.33 -11.68 -6.69
N LEU A 178 -11.42 -10.97 -6.94
CA LEU A 178 -11.50 -9.51 -6.78
C LEU A 178 -11.29 -9.09 -5.33
N LYS A 179 -11.99 -9.73 -4.38
CA LYS A 179 -11.85 -9.37 -2.96
C LYS A 179 -10.46 -9.67 -2.41
N MET A 180 -9.85 -10.71 -2.96
CA MET A 180 -8.47 -11.04 -2.77
C MET A 180 -7.56 -9.88 -3.24
N ILE A 181 -7.70 -9.43 -4.48
CA ILE A 181 -6.94 -8.28 -5.02
C ILE A 181 -7.13 -7.04 -4.14
N ASP A 182 -8.36 -6.76 -3.68
CA ASP A 182 -8.62 -5.63 -2.77
C ASP A 182 -7.76 -5.67 -1.50
N VAL A 183 -7.51 -6.85 -0.93
CA VAL A 183 -6.65 -7.01 0.25
C VAL A 183 -5.20 -6.66 -0.06
N ALA A 184 -4.70 -7.07 -1.23
CA ALA A 184 -3.35 -6.71 -1.67
C ALA A 184 -3.21 -5.21 -1.92
N MET A 185 -4.21 -4.59 -2.55
CA MET A 185 -4.27 -3.15 -2.76
C MET A 185 -4.32 -2.38 -1.45
N ALA A 186 -5.16 -2.84 -0.51
CA ALA A 186 -5.24 -2.27 0.83
C ALA A 186 -3.90 -2.36 1.55
N ALA A 187 -3.15 -3.45 1.39
CA ALA A 187 -1.83 -3.58 2.00
C ALA A 187 -0.82 -2.56 1.48
N GLN A 188 -0.81 -2.32 0.18
CA GLN A 188 0.05 -1.31 -0.44
C GLN A 188 -0.32 0.10 0.04
N PHE A 189 -1.62 0.44 -0.03
CA PHE A 189 -2.13 1.73 0.44
C PHE A 189 -1.82 1.96 1.92
N ILE A 190 -2.14 1.01 2.81
CA ILE A 190 -1.92 1.16 4.24
C ILE A 190 -0.42 1.26 4.56
N ALA A 191 0.45 0.53 3.87
CA ALA A 191 1.89 0.64 4.06
C ALA A 191 2.43 2.02 3.66
N ALA A 192 1.94 2.58 2.55
CA ALA A 192 2.24 3.95 2.13
C ALA A 192 1.74 4.96 3.18
N GLU A 193 0.50 4.79 3.66
CA GLU A 193 -0.12 5.65 4.67
C GLU A 193 0.62 5.65 6.01
N CYS A 194 1.14 4.50 6.45
CA CYS A 194 2.01 4.41 7.62
C CYS A 194 3.29 5.22 7.40
N THR A 195 3.85 5.17 6.19
CA THR A 195 5.13 5.80 5.85
C THR A 195 5.01 7.30 5.64
N ARG A 196 3.92 7.78 5.02
CA ARG A 196 3.58 9.21 4.86
C ARG A 196 3.45 9.93 6.20
N ARG A 197 3.08 9.22 7.26
CA ARG A 197 2.91 9.79 8.61
C ARG A 197 4.23 9.92 9.40
N ILE A 198 5.28 9.28 8.93
CA ILE A 198 6.59 9.22 9.61
C ILE A 198 7.74 9.67 8.70
N THR A 199 7.44 10.18 7.50
CA THR A 199 8.40 10.71 6.53
C THR A 199 7.81 11.92 5.80
N ASP A 200 8.66 12.68 5.11
CA ASP A 200 8.23 13.78 4.23
C ASP A 200 7.82 13.29 2.83
N ARG A 201 7.79 11.97 2.58
CA ARG A 201 7.43 11.39 1.27
C ARG A 201 5.91 11.30 1.16
N ASN A 202 5.34 12.16 0.32
CA ASN A 202 3.90 12.19 0.04
C ASN A 202 3.61 12.69 -1.38
N LEU A 203 4.03 11.92 -2.37
CA LEU A 203 3.72 12.14 -3.78
C LEU A 203 2.21 12.11 -4.03
N ALA A 204 1.47 11.25 -3.33
CA ALA A 204 0.01 11.20 -3.48
C ALA A 204 -0.64 12.56 -3.22
N ALA A 205 -0.26 13.26 -2.15
CA ALA A 205 -0.76 14.61 -1.88
C ALA A 205 -0.32 15.63 -2.94
N GLN A 206 0.88 15.49 -3.51
CA GLN A 206 1.35 16.38 -4.58
C GLN A 206 0.53 16.21 -5.85
N ILE A 207 0.16 14.98 -6.23
CA ILE A 207 -0.66 14.72 -7.42
C ILE A 207 -2.09 15.25 -7.25
N VAL A 208 -2.68 15.10 -6.06
CA VAL A 208 -4.04 15.64 -5.77
C VAL A 208 -4.10 17.16 -5.96
N GLN A 209 -2.98 17.85 -5.75
CA GLN A 209 -2.87 19.29 -5.89
C GLN A 209 -2.66 19.74 -7.35
N GLN A 210 -2.35 18.83 -8.28
CA GLN A 210 -2.20 19.16 -9.70
C GLN A 210 -3.57 19.42 -10.34
N THR A 211 -3.63 20.46 -11.18
CA THR A 211 -4.86 20.86 -11.87
C THR A 211 -5.30 19.76 -12.83
N GLY A 212 -6.57 19.31 -12.74
CA GLY A 212 -7.14 18.28 -13.61
C GLY A 212 -7.13 16.85 -13.06
N PHE A 213 -6.56 16.63 -11.86
CA PHE A 213 -6.62 15.33 -11.20
C PHE A 213 -7.85 15.24 -10.28
N PRO A 214 -8.73 14.23 -10.43
CA PRO A 214 -9.89 14.10 -9.57
C PRO A 214 -9.49 13.54 -8.20
N ARG A 215 -10.20 14.01 -7.17
CA ARG A 215 -10.07 13.53 -5.79
C ARG A 215 -10.80 12.19 -5.64
N ILE A 216 -10.30 11.13 -6.26
CA ILE A 216 -10.95 9.82 -6.24
C ILE A 216 -10.11 8.86 -5.40
N TYR A 217 -10.55 8.67 -4.16
CA TYR A 217 -10.32 7.44 -3.43
C TYR A 217 -11.68 6.89 -3.03
N LYS A 218 -12.25 6.06 -3.91
CA LYS A 218 -13.36 5.17 -3.56
C LYS A 218 -12.94 3.77 -3.97
N PHE A 219 -12.67 2.89 -3.00
CA PHE A 219 -12.68 1.46 -3.28
C PHE A 219 -14.11 1.09 -3.69
N GLN A 220 -14.28 0.38 -4.80
CA GLN A 220 -15.60 -0.11 -5.20
C GLN A 220 -16.15 -1.00 -4.08
N LYS A 221 -17.39 -0.73 -3.68
CA LYS A 221 -18.10 -1.49 -2.64
C LYS A 221 -18.49 -2.87 -3.13
#